data_AF-A0A9D9VDP2-F1
#
_entry.id   AF-A0A9D9VDP2-F1
#
_cell.length_a   1.000
_cell.length_b   1.000
_cell.length_c   1.000
_cell.angle_alpha   90.00
_cell.angle_beta   90.00
_cell.angle_gamma   90.00
#
_symmetry.space_group_name_H-M   'P 1'
#
loop_
_entity.id
_entity.type
_entity.pdbx_description
1 polymer ?
#
loop_
_entity_poly.entity_id
_entity_poly.type
_entity_poly.pdbx_seq_one_letter_code
_entity_poly.pdbx_strand_id
1 'polypeptide(L)'
;MIKVKSFTFGSYRINKSRGTITFDYHVEFKSGIRQTYHDKIILKNISPELWDKIPADILRHTLESLTLMMGINYWCAFPTKNIKIKDFTLTREQAQFWDSLYLNGLGEFFYFMKMDFRDLIAFPYDENKKVPLPSDMELPERSLLL
;
A
#
# COMPACT_ATOMS: atom_id res chain seq x y z
N MET A 1 13.43 -13.41 20.75
CA MET A 1 13.15 -12.81 19.43
C MET A 1 11.65 -12.60 19.32
N ILE A 2 11.19 -11.36 19.17
CA ILE A 2 9.77 -11.07 18.96
C ILE A 2 9.38 -11.60 17.58
N LYS A 3 8.55 -12.63 17.51
CA LYS A 3 8.13 -13.23 16.23
C LYS A 3 6.85 -12.56 15.75
N VAL A 4 6.88 -12.01 14.54
CA VAL A 4 5.70 -11.46 13.87
C VAL A 4 4.78 -12.61 13.44
N LYS A 5 3.47 -12.43 13.63
CA LYS A 5 2.41 -13.36 13.22
C LYS A 5 1.79 -12.95 11.90
N SER A 6 1.51 -11.65 11.71
CA SER A 6 1.02 -11.09 10.45
C SER A 6 1.27 -9.59 10.34
N PHE A 7 1.39 -9.12 9.11
CA PHE A 7 1.43 -7.71 8.75
C PHE A 7 0.19 -7.39 7.92
N THR A 8 -0.52 -6.33 8.27
CA THR A 8 -1.74 -5.90 7.57
C THR A 8 -1.56 -4.49 7.03
N PHE A 9 -1.64 -4.36 5.71
CA PHE A 9 -1.92 -3.09 5.04
C PHE A 9 -3.34 -2.69 5.41
N GLY A 10 -3.47 -1.67 6.24
CA GLY A 10 -4.74 -1.24 6.83
C GLY A 10 -5.52 -0.31 5.92
N SER A 11 -6.38 0.49 6.55
CA SER A 11 -7.24 1.45 5.86
C SER A 11 -6.48 2.74 5.55
N TYR A 12 -6.98 3.51 4.58
CA TYR A 12 -6.63 4.92 4.43
C TYR A 12 -7.83 5.82 4.70
N ARG A 13 -7.56 7.08 5.09
CA ARG A 13 -8.59 8.11 5.35
C ARG A 13 -8.18 9.43 4.71
N ILE A 14 -9.11 10.05 4.00
CA ILE A 14 -8.93 11.37 3.40
C ILE A 14 -9.63 12.42 4.27
N ASN A 15 -8.91 13.46 4.65
CA ASN A 15 -9.45 14.68 5.22
C ASN A 15 -9.33 15.80 4.17
N LYS A 16 -10.41 16.03 3.42
CA LYS A 16 -10.45 17.01 2.32
C LYS A 16 -10.22 18.43 2.79
N SER A 17 -10.80 18.83 3.92
CA SER A 17 -10.65 20.19 4.47
C SER A 17 -9.22 20.52 4.89
N ARG A 18 -8.43 19.51 5.26
CA ARG A 18 -7.02 19.65 5.63
C ARG A 18 -6.04 19.20 4.56
N GLY A 19 -6.53 18.81 3.37
CA GLY A 19 -5.69 18.24 2.31
C GLY A 19 -4.83 17.06 2.78
N THR A 20 -5.31 16.26 3.72
CA THR A 20 -4.49 15.26 4.41
C THR A 20 -4.99 13.85 4.10
N ILE A 21 -4.07 12.92 3.82
CA ILE A 21 -4.36 11.49 3.70
C ILE A 21 -3.60 10.76 4.79
N THR A 22 -4.26 9.86 5.52
CA THR A 22 -3.64 9.01 6.55
C THR A 22 -3.75 7.55 6.16
N PHE A 23 -2.68 6.78 6.31
CA PHE A 23 -2.61 5.33 6.04
C PHE A 23 -2.30 4.58 7.33
N ASP A 24 -2.95 3.44 7.55
CA ASP A 24 -2.74 2.63 8.74
C ASP A 24 -2.04 1.30 8.39
N TYR A 25 -1.15 0.84 9.27
CA TYR A 25 -0.51 -0.47 9.16
C TYR A 25 -0.55 -1.18 10.50
N HIS A 26 -0.84 -2.48 10.49
CA HIS A 26 -0.97 -3.26 11.72
C HIS A 26 -0.02 -4.44 11.74
N VAL A 27 0.66 -4.61 12.86
CA VAL A 27 1.55 -5.74 13.15
C VAL A 27 0.96 -6.52 14.31
N GLU A 28 0.70 -7.81 14.08
CA GLU A 28 0.34 -8.74 15.15
C GLU A 28 1.54 -9.63 15.44
N PHE A 29 1.92 -9.73 16.72
CA PHE A 29 3.01 -10.58 17.18
C PHE A 29 2.48 -11.91 17.71
N LYS A 30 3.31 -12.96 17.70
CA LYS A 30 2.93 -14.27 18.25
C LYS A 30 2.61 -14.26 19.75
N SER A 31 3.09 -13.25 20.48
CA SER A 31 2.72 -13.00 21.88
C SER A 31 1.29 -12.48 22.07
N GLY A 32 0.57 -12.15 20.99
CA GLY A 32 -0.75 -11.50 21.04
C GLY A 32 -0.68 -9.97 21.06
N ILE A 33 0.50 -9.37 21.22
CA ILE A 33 0.68 -7.92 21.12
C ILE A 33 0.32 -7.45 19.72
N ARG A 34 -0.35 -6.31 19.63
CA ARG A 34 -0.69 -5.63 18.38
C ARG A 34 -0.13 -4.22 18.40
N GLN A 35 0.51 -3.82 17.31
CA GLN A 35 1.01 -2.47 17.11
C GLN A 35 0.41 -1.89 15.84
N THR A 36 0.02 -0.62 15.91
CA THR A 36 -0.48 0.14 14.75
C THR A 36 0.47 1.29 14.46
N TYR A 37 0.68 1.54 13.17
CA TYR A 37 1.46 2.64 12.63
C TYR A 37 0.59 3.49 11.72
N HIS A 38 0.94 4.77 11.61
CA HIS A 38 0.20 5.75 10.83
C HIS A 38 1.15 6.60 10.00
N ASP A 39 0.98 6.58 8.69
CA ASP A 39 1.62 7.53 7.79
C ASP A 39 0.65 8.62 7.39
N LYS A 40 1.18 9.82 7.13
CA LYS A 40 0.38 10.98 6.75
C LYS A 40 1.01 11.74 5.58
N ILE A 41 0.25 11.88 4.50
CA ILE A 41 0.56 12.79 3.41
C ILE A 41 -0.22 14.09 3.63
N ILE A 42 0.48 15.22 3.52
CA ILE A 42 -0.11 16.56 3.59
C ILE A 42 0.06 17.23 2.23
N LEU A 43 -1.04 17.37 1.50
CA LEU A 43 -1.08 18.09 0.24
C LEU A 43 -1.36 19.57 0.53
N LYS A 44 -0.33 20.40 0.39
CA LYS A 44 -0.44 21.85 0.60
C LYS A 44 -1.22 22.49 -0.54
N ASN A 45 -1.98 23.54 -0.23
CA ASN A 45 -2.68 24.38 -1.20
C ASN A 45 -3.72 23.63 -2.06
N ILE A 46 -4.27 22.53 -1.57
CA ILE A 46 -5.39 21.82 -2.21
C ILE A 46 -6.69 22.33 -1.59
N SER A 47 -7.56 22.92 -2.42
CA SER A 47 -8.90 23.30 -1.99
C SER A 47 -9.80 22.05 -1.86
N PRO A 48 -10.77 22.02 -0.92
CA PRO A 48 -11.65 20.87 -0.74
C PRO A 48 -12.40 20.43 -2.01
N GLU A 49 -12.74 21.39 -2.86
CA GLU A 49 -13.52 21.19 -4.10
C GLU A 49 -12.70 20.47 -5.18
N LEU A 50 -11.36 20.54 -5.13
CA LEU A 50 -10.51 19.84 -6.10
C LEU A 50 -10.58 18.32 -5.92
N TRP A 51 -10.82 17.83 -4.70
CA TRP A 51 -10.97 16.40 -4.42
C TRP A 51 -12.17 15.80 -5.16
N ASP A 52 -13.24 16.58 -5.35
CA ASP A 52 -14.46 16.14 -6.01
C ASP A 52 -14.34 16.14 -7.54
N LYS A 53 -13.29 16.76 -8.10
CA LYS A 53 -12.99 16.74 -9.54
C LYS A 53 -12.23 15.49 -9.98
N ILE A 54 -11.65 14.75 -9.03
CA ILE A 54 -10.88 13.53 -9.35
C ILE A 54 -11.87 12.36 -9.45
N PRO A 55 -11.88 11.58 -10.55
CA PRO A 55 -12.72 10.39 -10.65
C PRO A 55 -12.46 9.44 -9.46
N ALA A 56 -13.55 8.99 -8.83
CA ALA A 56 -13.47 8.23 -7.59
C ALA A 56 -12.65 6.94 -7.72
N ASP A 57 -12.75 6.25 -8.86
CA ASP A 57 -12.00 5.03 -9.12
C ASP A 57 -10.50 5.27 -9.27
N ILE A 58 -10.11 6.35 -9.96
CA ILE A 58 -8.70 6.73 -10.09
C ILE A 58 -8.12 7.05 -8.72
N LEU A 59 -8.81 7.89 -7.94
CA LEU A 59 -8.37 8.25 -6.60
C LEU A 59 -8.26 7.01 -5.71
N ARG A 60 -9.28 6.15 -5.71
CA ARG A 60 -9.31 4.91 -4.93
C ARG A 60 -8.14 3.99 -5.29
N HIS A 61 -7.96 3.65 -6.56
CA HIS A 61 -6.86 2.76 -6.99
C HIS A 61 -5.46 3.34 -6.75
N THR A 62 -5.33 4.67 -6.86
CA THR A 62 -4.08 5.37 -6.51
C THR A 62 -3.77 5.23 -5.02
N LEU A 63 -4.76 5.45 -4.15
CA LEU A 63 -4.59 5.35 -2.70
C LEU A 63 -4.41 3.91 -2.21
N GLU A 64 -5.09 2.94 -2.82
CA GLU A 64 -4.85 1.51 -2.61
C GLU A 64 -3.38 1.17 -2.92
N SER A 65 -2.85 1.63 -4.06
CA SER A 65 -1.46 1.41 -4.45
C SER A 65 -0.46 2.12 -3.53
N LEU A 66 -0.77 3.36 -3.11
CA LEU A 66 0.05 4.09 -2.15
C LEU A 66 0.08 3.41 -0.77
N THR A 67 -1.02 2.81 -0.33
CA THR A 67 -1.06 2.01 0.91
C THR A 67 -0.02 0.88 0.84
N LEU A 68 0.04 0.16 -0.29
CA LEU A 68 1.02 -0.92 -0.46
C LEU A 68 2.44 -0.38 -0.59
N MET A 69 2.66 0.70 -1.34
CA MET A 69 3.99 1.26 -1.52
C MET A 69 4.56 1.83 -0.21
N MET A 70 3.79 2.62 0.54
CA MET A 70 4.27 3.25 1.76
C MET A 70 4.44 2.24 2.91
N GLY A 71 3.58 1.22 2.96
CA GLY A 71 3.65 0.17 3.97
C GLY A 71 4.90 -0.71 3.90
N ILE A 72 5.68 -0.63 2.81
CA ILE A 72 6.94 -1.38 2.63
C ILE A 72 7.91 -1.13 3.79
N ASN A 73 7.99 0.10 4.29
CA ASN A 73 8.91 0.48 5.36
C ASN A 73 8.62 -0.29 6.65
N TYR A 74 7.33 -0.40 7.00
CA TYR A 74 6.91 -1.14 8.19
C TYR A 74 6.99 -2.65 7.97
N TRP A 75 6.72 -3.13 6.76
CA TRP A 75 6.93 -4.54 6.44
C TRP A 75 8.41 -4.92 6.57
N CYS A 76 9.35 -4.10 6.08
CA CYS A 76 10.79 -4.34 6.25
C CYS A 76 11.23 -4.37 7.72
N ALA A 77 10.59 -3.57 8.58
CA ALA A 77 10.84 -3.63 10.02
C ALA A 77 10.28 -4.90 10.68
N PHE A 78 9.23 -5.49 10.11
CA PHE A 78 8.49 -6.64 10.66
C PHE A 78 8.17 -7.70 9.58
N PRO A 79 9.20 -8.28 8.92
CA PRO A 79 9.00 -9.12 7.75
C PRO A 79 8.25 -10.39 8.12
N THR A 80 7.25 -10.74 7.30
CA THR A 80 6.42 -11.92 7.51
C THR A 80 5.78 -12.38 6.20
N LYS A 81 5.63 -13.71 6.07
CA LYS A 81 4.92 -14.37 4.97
C LYS A 81 3.41 -14.13 5.01
N ASN A 82 2.88 -13.80 6.18
CA ASN A 82 1.44 -13.60 6.39
C ASN A 82 1.08 -12.13 6.18
N ILE A 83 1.03 -11.74 4.91
CA ILE A 83 0.61 -10.43 4.45
C ILE A 83 -0.91 -10.41 4.32
N LYS A 84 -1.54 -9.35 4.82
CA LYS A 84 -2.97 -9.10 4.71
C LYS A 84 -3.21 -7.72 4.14
N ILE A 85 -4.28 -7.57 3.39
CA ILE A 85 -4.77 -6.28 2.90
C ILE A 85 -6.18 -6.10 3.45
N LYS A 86 -6.43 -4.93 4.03
CA LYS A 86 -7.73 -4.54 4.55
C LYS A 86 -8.43 -3.64 3.53
N ASP A 87 -9.76 -3.76 3.45
CA ASP A 87 -10.66 -2.91 2.67
C ASP A 87 -10.57 -3.03 1.13
N PHE A 88 -9.55 -3.68 0.57
CA PHE A 88 -9.49 -4.01 -0.85
C PHE A 88 -8.79 -5.35 -1.10
N THR A 89 -8.90 -5.82 -2.34
CA THR A 89 -8.36 -7.11 -2.79
C THR A 89 -7.66 -6.91 -4.12
N LEU A 90 -6.55 -7.60 -4.33
CA LEU A 90 -5.81 -7.54 -5.59
C LEU A 90 -6.35 -8.57 -6.59
N THR A 91 -6.21 -8.29 -7.88
CA THR A 91 -6.22 -9.35 -8.89
C THR A 91 -4.92 -10.15 -8.80
N ARG A 92 -4.89 -11.31 -9.46
CA ARG A 92 -3.67 -12.12 -9.58
C ARG A 92 -2.50 -11.31 -10.17
N GLU A 93 -2.74 -10.57 -11.24
CA GLU A 93 -1.72 -9.78 -11.94
C GLU A 93 -1.19 -8.65 -11.05
N GLN A 94 -2.08 -8.01 -10.28
CA GLN A 94 -1.69 -6.99 -9.32
C GLN A 94 -0.84 -7.57 -8.18
N ALA A 95 -1.21 -8.73 -7.63
CA ALA A 95 -0.39 -9.39 -6.61
C ALA A 95 0.99 -9.79 -7.16
N GLN A 96 1.05 -10.35 -8.37
CA GLN A 96 2.32 -10.68 -9.04
C GLN A 96 3.19 -9.45 -9.29
N PHE A 97 2.59 -8.31 -9.64
CA PHE A 97 3.29 -7.04 -9.75
C PHE A 97 3.91 -6.63 -8.40
N TRP A 98 3.15 -6.66 -7.32
CA TRP A 98 3.65 -6.29 -5.99
C TRP A 98 4.69 -7.27 -5.45
N ASP A 99 4.50 -8.58 -5.69
CA ASP A 99 5.50 -9.60 -5.38
C ASP A 99 6.83 -9.29 -6.07
N SER A 100 6.78 -8.98 -7.37
CA SER A 100 7.96 -8.64 -8.17
C SER A 100 8.59 -7.32 -7.72
N LEU A 101 7.79 -6.30 -7.43
CA LEU A 101 8.26 -5.00 -6.97
C LEU A 101 9.00 -5.12 -5.64
N TYR A 102 8.42 -5.83 -4.66
CA TYR A 102 9.02 -6.03 -3.35
C TYR A 102 10.24 -6.92 -3.43
N LEU A 103 10.17 -8.04 -4.17
CA LEU A 103 11.30 -8.96 -4.29
C LEU A 103 12.52 -8.28 -4.90
N ASN A 104 12.33 -7.55 -6.00
CA ASN A 104 13.44 -6.91 -6.71
C ASN A 104 13.88 -5.60 -6.03
N GLY A 105 12.93 -4.81 -5.53
CA GLY A 105 13.22 -3.54 -4.86
C GLY A 105 13.91 -3.70 -3.49
N LEU A 106 13.70 -4.83 -2.82
CA LEU A 106 14.29 -5.12 -1.51
C LEU A 106 15.49 -6.07 -1.57
N GLY A 107 16.03 -6.36 -2.77
CA GLY A 107 17.16 -7.28 -2.94
C GLY A 107 18.38 -6.92 -2.08
N GLU A 108 18.76 -5.64 -2.07
CA GLU A 108 19.87 -5.14 -1.24
C GLU A 108 19.56 -5.27 0.26
N PHE A 109 18.32 -4.99 0.68
CA PHE A 109 17.87 -5.19 2.05
C PHE A 109 18.00 -6.65 2.48
N PHE A 110 17.53 -7.61 1.68
CA PHE A 110 17.64 -9.03 2.00
C PHE A 110 19.10 -9.49 2.09
N TYR A 111 19.96 -8.98 1.19
CA TYR A 111 21.38 -9.26 1.20
C TYR A 111 22.05 -8.77 2.49
N PHE A 112 21.90 -7.48 2.83
CA PHE A 112 22.52 -6.92 4.03
C PHE A 112 21.98 -7.50 5.33
N MET A 113 20.69 -7.79 5.39
CA MET A 113 20.06 -8.41 6.55
C MET A 113 20.28 -9.92 6.65
N LYS A 114 20.95 -10.53 5.66
CA LYS A 114 21.18 -11.99 5.55
C LYS A 114 19.88 -12.78 5.73
N MET A 115 18.81 -12.27 5.11
CA MET A 115 17.46 -12.79 5.27
C MET A 115 17.13 -13.79 4.17
N ASP A 116 16.55 -14.94 4.54
CA ASP A 116 15.97 -15.86 3.56
C ASP A 116 14.62 -15.30 3.07
N PHE A 117 14.61 -14.83 1.83
CA PHE A 117 13.46 -14.21 1.19
C PHE A 117 12.62 -15.19 0.37
N ARG A 118 12.98 -16.48 0.33
CA ARG A 118 12.22 -17.49 -0.42
C ARG A 118 10.81 -17.63 0.15
N ASP A 119 9.83 -17.44 -0.73
CA ASP A 119 8.40 -17.38 -0.41
C ASP A 119 8.08 -16.38 0.72
N LEU A 120 8.91 -15.35 0.90
CA LEU A 120 8.71 -14.35 1.95
C LEU A 120 7.69 -13.29 1.53
N ILE A 121 7.72 -12.91 0.26
CA ILE A 121 6.78 -11.99 -0.36
C ILE A 121 5.72 -12.82 -1.10
N ALA A 122 4.48 -12.73 -0.64
CA ALA A 122 3.33 -13.35 -1.27
C ALA A 122 2.09 -12.50 -0.95
N PHE A 123 1.75 -11.57 -1.84
CA PHE A 123 0.59 -10.71 -1.68
C PHE A 123 -0.72 -11.50 -1.90
N PRO A 124 -1.72 -11.35 -1.03
CA PRO A 124 -3.00 -12.03 -1.19
C PRO A 124 -3.81 -11.42 -2.36
N TYR A 125 -4.48 -12.28 -3.12
CA TYR A 125 -5.37 -11.89 -4.21
C TYR A 125 -6.63 -12.76 -4.25
N ASP A 126 -7.62 -12.33 -5.03
CA ASP A 126 -8.82 -13.12 -5.35
C ASP A 126 -8.79 -13.53 -6.83
N GLU A 127 -8.85 -14.84 -7.06
CA GLU A 127 -8.87 -15.47 -8.39
C GLU A 127 -10.02 -15.00 -9.27
N ASN A 128 -11.14 -14.65 -8.65
CA ASN A 128 -12.36 -14.24 -9.37
C ASN A 128 -12.42 -12.73 -9.58
N LYS A 129 -11.46 -11.97 -9.03
CA LYS A 129 -11.44 -10.52 -9.18
C LYS A 129 -10.99 -10.16 -10.58
N LYS A 130 -11.90 -9.55 -11.33
CA LYS A 130 -11.62 -9.05 -12.68
C LYS A 130 -10.72 -7.83 -12.62
N VAL A 131 -9.82 -7.74 -13.59
CA VAL A 131 -9.04 -6.53 -13.84
C VAL A 131 -10.01 -5.37 -14.10
N PRO A 132 -9.89 -4.24 -13.36
CA PRO A 132 -10.76 -3.10 -13.58
C PRO A 132 -10.50 -2.53 -14.98
N LEU A 133 -11.55 -1.96 -15.58
CA LEU A 133 -11.40 -1.23 -16.83
C LEU A 133 -10.56 0.03 -16.58
N PRO A 134 -9.72 0.45 -17.54
CA PRO A 134 -9.05 1.74 -17.46
C PRO A 134 -10.06 2.87 -17.24
N SER A 135 -9.75 3.77 -16.31
CA SER A 135 -10.51 4.99 -16.12
C SER A 135 -9.83 6.14 -16.87
N ASP A 136 -10.61 6.88 -17.63
CA ASP A 136 -10.15 8.08 -18.33
C ASP A 136 -10.21 9.30 -17.41
N MET A 137 -9.22 10.18 -17.55
CA MET A 137 -9.19 11.50 -16.90
C MET A 137 -8.52 12.49 -17.84
N GLU A 138 -9.18 13.61 -18.10
CA GLU A 138 -8.56 14.73 -18.78
C GLU A 138 -7.54 15.39 -17.85
N LEU A 139 -6.27 15.37 -18.26
CA LEU A 139 -5.19 16.03 -17.55
C LEU A 139 -4.89 17.37 -18.23
N PRO A 140 -4.68 18.46 -17.46
CA PRO A 140 -4.19 19.71 -18.00
C PRO A 140 -2.91 19.52 -18.84
N GLU A 141 -2.70 20.39 -19.83
CA GLU A 141 -1.41 20.42 -20.52
C GLU A 141 -0.27 20.54 -19.52
N ARG A 142 0.79 19.76 -19.74
CA ARG A 142 2.00 19.76 -18.90
C ARG A 142 1.79 19.31 -17.45
N SER A 143 0.77 18.50 -17.16
CA SER A 143 0.49 17.97 -15.80
C SER A 143 1.64 17.23 -15.09
N LEU A 144 2.66 16.76 -15.83
CA LEU A 144 3.83 16.07 -15.28
C LEU A 144 5.13 16.89 -15.41
N LEU A 145 5.05 18.12 -15.92
CA LEU A 145 6.18 19.05 -15.98
C LEU A 145 6.03 20.02 -14.80
N LEU A 146 6.97 19.92 -13.86
CA LEU A 146 7.14 20.90 -12.79
C LEU A 146 7.60 22.25 -13.34
#